data_AF-A0AAV9UPH8-F1
#
_entry.id   AF-A0AAV9UPH8-F1
#
_cell.length_a   1.000
_cell.length_b   1.000
_cell.length_c   1.000
_cell.angle_alpha   90.00
_cell.angle_beta   90.00
_cell.angle_gamma   90.00
#
_symmetry.space_group_name_H-M   'P 1'
#
loop_
_entity.id
_entity.type
_entity.pdbx_description
1 polymer ?
#
loop_
_entity_poly.entity_id
_entity_poly.type
_entity_poly.pdbx_seq_one_letter_code
_entity_poly.pdbx_strand_id
1 'polypeptide(L)'
;MIQISIVATVVCNFELDANDDQASEWLINSKATATGLGYAKFDAELVGPNGNVKVRIQDAHLAPYEGAQQLDSYQRHPMLRVLWKPVPSPGLMTDRGLTSYLKSVVEEPGDNLCDRTTSNLMSCLSIIGHKNPYSRVLELGAGKFAKTALEALSGNSIFPQLHSYTIAKFNDDNQLAGFNVDLQTGEPEGSEIIPPELQFDLIILPDSQESGGHLVQRPKELKARLGAWGSILAVSPPRGNIPLTKHGLVAIRSKSTKDQEILFIHRMEDVEIKVDSDASTAPVLVVEYTPTTLGDIFVEEISRVTGRKPMRMLPGGVSKDTVSTKSQIISLLEINNSVLSVGSEFELSRIKVLTEQASRIMWVTAGNLLNSQTPDRSLMFGLSRAIMAEQPGLEFYVSDVDDLSAHLKRTARNILSIFTRTDPGIADREFIQRDGVAHVSRFIPDDGLNEAFRRSQGATVQLPLEQAQNVHLKSPQAVPATN
;
A
#
# COMPACT_ATOMS: atom_id res chain seq x y z
N MET A 1 -8.69 -37.43 -1.59
CA MET A 1 -8.57 -36.45 -0.48
C MET A 1 -7.11 -36.49 -0.02
N ILE A 2 -6.25 -35.73 -0.70
CA ILE A 2 -4.82 -35.66 -0.35
C ILE A 2 -4.66 -34.35 0.42
N GLN A 3 -4.50 -34.47 1.73
CA GLN A 3 -4.29 -33.35 2.62
C GLN A 3 -2.82 -32.98 2.54
N ILE A 4 -2.48 -32.02 1.67
CA ILE A 4 -1.12 -31.46 1.61
C ILE A 4 -0.98 -30.54 2.84
N SER A 5 -0.40 -31.09 3.90
CA SER A 5 0.02 -30.29 5.06
C SER A 5 1.39 -29.69 4.73
N ILE A 6 1.44 -28.40 4.46
CA ILE A 6 2.71 -27.66 4.41
C ILE A 6 3.15 -27.48 5.87
N VAL A 7 4.12 -28.28 6.31
CA VAL A 7 4.75 -28.15 7.62
C VAL A 7 5.94 -27.20 7.46
N ALA A 8 5.78 -25.94 7.87
CA ALA A 8 6.90 -25.02 8.07
C ALA A 8 7.39 -25.18 9.51
N THR A 9 8.62 -25.65 9.70
CA THR A 9 9.22 -25.80 11.03
C THR A 9 10.08 -24.57 11.34
N VAL A 10 9.62 -23.73 12.27
CA VAL A 10 10.44 -22.65 12.86
C VAL A 10 11.06 -23.19 14.14
N VAL A 11 12.40 -23.23 14.19
CA VAL A 11 13.14 -23.64 15.40
C VAL A 11 13.59 -22.38 16.13
N CYS A 12 12.93 -22.08 17.24
CA CYS A 12 13.38 -21.04 18.18
C CYS A 12 14.05 -21.73 19.37
N ASN A 13 15.35 -21.50 19.57
CA ASN A 13 16.07 -21.98 20.74
C ASN A 13 15.97 -20.93 21.85
N PHE A 14 15.37 -21.30 22.97
CA PHE A 14 15.33 -20.48 24.18
C PHE A 14 16.17 -21.17 25.25
N GLU A 15 17.08 -20.43 25.89
CA GLU A 15 17.70 -20.87 27.13
C GLU A 15 16.72 -20.57 28.26
N LEU A 16 16.24 -21.62 28.94
CA LEU A 16 15.39 -21.52 30.12
C LEU A 16 16.25 -21.73 31.36
N ASP A 17 16.00 -20.95 32.42
CA ASP A 17 16.73 -21.08 33.69
C ASP A 17 16.60 -22.50 34.27
N ALA A 18 17.74 -23.05 34.72
CA ALA A 18 17.96 -24.45 35.10
C ALA A 18 17.15 -24.98 36.31
N ASN A 19 16.13 -24.28 36.79
CA ASN A 19 15.31 -24.67 37.94
C ASN A 19 13.97 -25.34 37.60
N ASP A 20 13.59 -25.45 36.32
CA ASP A 20 12.34 -26.13 35.90
C ASP A 20 12.57 -27.61 35.49
N ASP A 21 13.69 -28.22 35.93
CA ASP A 21 14.10 -29.56 35.50
C ASP A 21 13.60 -30.66 36.45
N GLN A 22 12.28 -30.90 36.45
CA GLN A 22 11.70 -32.18 36.88
C GLN A 22 10.53 -32.58 35.96
N ALA A 23 10.83 -33.48 35.03
CA ALA A 23 9.91 -34.39 34.32
C ALA A 23 8.44 -33.97 34.24
N SER A 24 8.16 -32.84 33.59
CA SER A 24 6.80 -32.38 33.37
C SER A 24 6.64 -31.82 31.96
N GLU A 25 5.55 -32.20 31.30
CA GLU A 25 5.31 -31.88 29.90
C GLU A 25 5.12 -30.37 29.72
N TRP A 26 5.89 -29.82 28.80
CA TRP A 26 5.72 -28.45 28.32
C TRP A 26 4.78 -28.48 27.12
N LEU A 27 3.87 -27.52 27.07
CA LEU A 27 2.88 -27.42 26.00
C LEU A 27 3.15 -26.21 25.12
N ILE A 28 3.02 -26.40 23.81
CA ILE A 28 3.02 -25.31 22.84
C ILE A 28 1.61 -25.20 22.26
N ASN A 29 0.97 -24.07 22.49
CA ASN A 29 -0.27 -23.70 21.80
C ASN A 29 0.08 -22.74 20.68
N SER A 30 -0.17 -23.12 19.44
CA SER A 30 0.09 -22.26 18.29
C SER A 30 -1.11 -22.14 17.36
N LYS A 31 -1.22 -20.97 16.73
CA LYS A 31 -2.23 -20.68 15.71
C LYS A 31 -1.53 -19.95 14.58
N ALA A 32 -1.64 -20.48 13.36
CA ALA A 32 -1.15 -19.82 12.16
C ALA A 32 -2.32 -19.45 11.25
N THR A 33 -2.25 -18.26 10.65
CA THR A 33 -3.24 -17.76 9.69
C THR A 33 -2.49 -17.29 8.44
N ALA A 34 -2.85 -17.83 7.27
CA ALA A 34 -2.27 -17.38 6.01
C ALA A 34 -2.72 -15.94 5.70
N THR A 35 -1.78 -15.07 5.36
CA THR A 35 -2.05 -13.65 5.07
C THR A 35 -1.66 -13.23 3.65
N GLY A 36 -1.18 -14.16 2.82
CA GLY A 36 -0.76 -13.94 1.42
C GLY A 36 0.01 -15.14 0.84
N LEU A 37 0.62 -15.00 -0.36
CA LEU A 37 1.38 -16.09 -1.00
C LEU A 37 2.67 -16.43 -0.24
N GLY A 38 2.66 -17.57 0.45
CA GLY A 38 3.80 -18.05 1.22
C GLY A 38 4.02 -17.32 2.55
N TYR A 39 3.21 -16.29 2.83
CA TYR A 39 3.26 -15.55 4.08
C TYR A 39 2.15 -16.02 5.03
N ALA A 40 2.53 -16.22 6.29
CA ALA A 40 1.59 -16.53 7.36
C ALA A 40 1.92 -15.68 8.58
N LYS A 41 0.89 -15.27 9.31
CA LYS A 41 1.06 -14.81 10.68
C LYS A 41 0.92 -16.00 11.61
N PHE A 42 1.74 -16.07 12.64
CA PHE A 42 1.54 -17.06 13.68
C PHE A 42 1.65 -16.47 15.09
N ASP A 43 0.82 -17.01 15.96
CA ASP A 43 0.86 -16.82 17.39
C ASP A 43 1.30 -18.13 18.03
N ALA A 44 2.13 -18.07 19.06
CA ALA A 44 2.53 -19.24 19.82
C ALA A 44 2.76 -18.90 21.29
N GLU A 45 2.32 -19.80 22.17
CA GLU A 45 2.55 -19.72 23.61
C GLU A 45 3.26 -20.99 24.08
N LEU A 46 4.36 -20.82 24.80
CA LEU A 46 5.01 -21.90 25.54
C LEU A 46 4.49 -21.87 26.97
N VAL A 47 3.81 -22.94 27.37
CA VAL A 47 3.20 -23.10 28.68
C VAL A 47 4.04 -24.08 29.48
N GLY A 48 4.51 -23.62 30.64
CA GLY A 48 5.26 -24.46 31.57
C GLY A 48 4.35 -25.43 32.34
N PRO A 49 4.94 -26.39 33.06
CA PRO A 49 4.24 -27.43 33.83
C PRO A 49 3.13 -26.94 34.76
N ASN A 50 3.28 -25.72 35.29
CA ASN A 50 2.35 -25.11 36.24
C ASN A 50 1.18 -24.38 35.55
N GLY A 51 1.03 -24.51 34.22
CA GLY A 51 0.01 -23.82 33.42
C GLY A 51 0.33 -22.35 33.12
N ASN A 52 1.50 -21.85 33.51
CA ASN A 52 1.91 -20.48 33.27
C ASN A 52 2.57 -20.32 31.89
N VAL A 53 2.18 -19.30 31.15
CA VAL A 53 2.84 -18.92 29.89
C VAL A 53 4.22 -18.35 30.21
N LYS A 54 5.26 -19.01 29.71
CA LYS A 54 6.67 -18.61 29.89
C LYS A 54 7.18 -17.79 28.72
N VAL A 55 6.71 -18.10 27.51
CA VAL A 55 7.05 -17.37 26.28
C VAL A 55 5.78 -17.17 25.47
N ARG A 56 5.60 -15.96 24.94
CA ARG A 56 4.50 -15.63 24.04
C ARG A 56 5.05 -14.91 22.81
N ILE A 57 4.72 -15.46 21.65
CA ILE A 57 4.98 -14.89 20.33
C ILE A 57 3.62 -14.47 19.78
N GLN A 58 3.48 -13.19 19.44
CA GLN A 58 2.26 -12.62 18.87
C GLN A 58 2.59 -11.92 17.55
N ASP A 59 1.71 -12.07 16.57
CA ASP A 59 1.82 -11.42 15.25
C ASP A 59 3.18 -11.66 14.56
N ALA A 60 3.76 -12.85 14.71
CA ALA A 60 5.02 -13.15 14.03
C ALA A 60 4.79 -13.42 12.55
N HIS A 61 5.53 -12.72 11.70
CA HIS A 61 5.41 -12.83 10.25
C HIS A 61 6.36 -13.91 9.71
N LEU A 62 5.79 -14.92 9.07
CA LEU A 62 6.52 -15.94 8.31
C LEU A 62 6.57 -15.50 6.85
N ALA A 63 7.77 -15.55 6.27
CA ALA A 63 8.02 -15.36 4.85
C ALA A 63 8.63 -16.64 4.28
N PRO A 64 8.33 -17.00 3.02
CA PRO A 64 8.97 -18.14 2.38
C PRO A 64 10.47 -17.86 2.24
N TYR A 65 11.31 -18.70 2.84
CA TYR A 65 12.76 -18.66 2.64
C TYR A 65 13.11 -19.51 1.42
N GLU A 66 13.17 -18.91 0.25
CA GLU A 66 13.78 -19.54 -0.92
C GLU A 66 15.30 -19.47 -0.78
N GLY A 67 15.89 -20.50 -0.16
CA GLY A 67 17.33 -20.73 -0.24
C GLY A 67 17.69 -20.88 -1.72
N ALA A 68 18.65 -20.09 -2.18
CA ALA A 68 19.07 -19.91 -3.58
C ALA A 68 19.03 -21.21 -4.42
N GLN A 69 17.86 -21.53 -4.98
CA GLN A 69 17.77 -22.38 -6.15
C GLN A 69 18.30 -21.54 -7.31
N GLN A 70 19.17 -22.14 -8.13
CA GLN A 70 19.79 -21.54 -9.31
C GLN A 70 18.74 -20.82 -10.19
N LEU A 71 18.65 -19.50 -10.05
CA LEU A 71 17.89 -18.60 -10.92
C LEU A 71 18.68 -18.35 -12.21
N ASP A 72 18.85 -19.38 -13.04
CA ASP A 72 19.59 -19.28 -14.31
C ASP A 72 18.73 -18.75 -15.49
N SER A 73 17.57 -18.12 -15.25
CA SER A 73 16.70 -17.62 -16.34
C SER A 73 16.14 -16.20 -16.19
N TYR A 74 16.32 -15.51 -15.07
CA TYR A 74 15.75 -14.17 -14.88
C TYR A 74 16.77 -13.07 -15.20
N GLN A 75 16.40 -12.17 -16.11
CA GLN A 75 17.19 -10.98 -16.39
C GLN A 75 17.35 -10.16 -15.12
N ARG A 76 18.58 -9.69 -14.84
CA ARG A 76 18.84 -8.85 -13.67
C ARG A 76 18.29 -7.43 -13.90
N HIS A 77 17.61 -6.90 -12.87
CA HIS A 77 17.15 -5.50 -12.81
C HIS A 77 17.73 -4.78 -11.57
N PRO A 78 19.07 -4.58 -11.48
CA PRO A 78 19.69 -4.00 -10.29
C PRO A 78 19.38 -2.50 -10.10
N MET A 79 18.99 -1.80 -11.16
CA MET A 79 18.73 -0.36 -11.11
C MET A 79 17.26 -0.13 -10.76
N LEU A 80 17.01 0.43 -9.58
CA LEU A 80 15.68 0.77 -9.11
C LEU A 80 15.51 2.27 -9.03
N ARG A 81 14.27 2.74 -9.22
CA ARG A 81 13.85 4.12 -8.95
C ARG A 81 12.69 4.14 -7.97
N VAL A 82 12.59 5.21 -7.21
CA VAL A 82 11.45 5.48 -6.33
C VAL A 82 10.38 6.23 -7.12
N LEU A 83 9.18 5.66 -7.23
CA LEU A 83 8.03 6.36 -7.78
C LEU A 83 7.00 6.65 -6.70
N TRP A 84 6.46 7.87 -6.73
CA TRP A 84 5.34 8.31 -5.90
C TRP A 84 4.08 8.40 -6.75
N LYS A 85 3.03 7.67 -6.38
CA LYS A 85 1.73 7.78 -7.07
C LYS A 85 0.59 8.07 -6.11
N PRO A 86 -0.46 8.77 -6.57
CA PRO A 86 -1.64 9.07 -5.77
C PRO A 86 -2.30 7.82 -5.20
N VAL A 87 -2.90 7.92 -4.00
CA VAL A 87 -3.70 6.85 -3.41
C VAL A 87 -5.18 7.07 -3.73
N PRO A 88 -5.82 6.21 -4.56
CA PRO A 88 -7.22 6.35 -4.93
C PRO A 88 -8.13 5.80 -3.82
N SER A 89 -8.12 6.45 -2.65
CA SER A 89 -8.92 6.05 -1.50
C SER A 89 -9.62 7.26 -0.90
N PRO A 90 -10.93 7.15 -0.57
CA PRO A 90 -11.63 8.20 0.16
C PRO A 90 -10.89 8.53 1.45
N GLY A 91 -10.85 9.82 1.77
CA GLY A 91 -9.99 10.32 2.84
C GLY A 91 -8.60 10.73 2.36
N LEU A 92 -8.02 10.09 1.33
CA LEU A 92 -6.68 10.42 0.78
C LEU A 92 -6.71 11.07 -0.61
N MET A 93 -7.79 10.86 -1.36
CA MET A 93 -8.10 11.57 -2.61
C MET A 93 -9.53 12.15 -2.55
N THR A 94 -9.77 13.23 -3.30
CA THR A 94 -11.09 13.86 -3.45
C THR A 94 -11.55 13.79 -4.90
N ASP A 95 -12.83 14.08 -5.16
CA ASP A 95 -13.37 14.20 -6.53
C ASP A 95 -12.57 15.18 -7.39
N ARG A 96 -12.18 16.31 -6.80
CA ARG A 96 -11.32 17.30 -7.45
C ARG A 96 -9.92 16.72 -7.72
N GLY A 97 -9.35 16.01 -6.75
CA GLY A 97 -8.06 15.35 -6.88
C GLY A 97 -8.03 14.33 -8.04
N LEU A 98 -9.03 13.45 -8.11
CA LEU A 98 -9.17 12.49 -9.19
C LEU A 98 -9.33 13.20 -10.55
N THR A 99 -10.17 14.23 -10.60
CA THR A 99 -10.36 15.02 -11.82
C THR A 99 -9.07 15.68 -12.29
N SER A 100 -8.29 16.26 -11.38
CA SER A 100 -7.01 16.88 -11.71
C SER A 100 -5.98 15.86 -12.19
N TYR A 101 -5.90 14.70 -11.52
CA TYR A 101 -5.01 13.61 -11.91
C TYR A 101 -5.29 13.11 -13.33
N LEU A 102 -6.56 12.80 -13.66
CA LEU A 102 -6.94 12.34 -15.00
C LEU A 102 -6.77 13.41 -16.09
N LYS A 103 -6.69 14.69 -15.72
CA LYS A 103 -6.33 15.76 -16.67
C LYS A 103 -4.84 15.80 -16.92
N SER A 104 -4.02 15.77 -15.87
CA SER A 104 -2.56 15.89 -16.00
C SER A 104 -1.95 14.74 -16.79
N VAL A 105 -2.47 13.52 -16.66
CA VAL A 105 -1.94 12.35 -17.39
C VAL A 105 -2.16 12.45 -18.91
N VAL A 106 -3.19 13.15 -19.37
CA VAL A 106 -3.51 13.23 -20.81
C VAL A 106 -2.96 14.50 -21.48
N GLU A 107 -2.40 15.41 -20.70
CA GLU A 107 -1.66 16.56 -21.24
C GLU A 107 -0.21 16.19 -21.60
N GLU A 108 0.25 14.97 -21.29
CA GLU A 108 1.55 14.46 -21.78
C GLU A 108 1.48 14.14 -23.29
N PRO A 109 2.38 14.71 -24.11
CA PRO A 109 2.30 14.60 -25.56
C PRO A 109 2.82 13.24 -26.04
N GLY A 110 1.91 12.31 -26.29
CA GLY A 110 2.25 11.06 -26.98
C GLY A 110 1.34 9.89 -26.66
N ASP A 111 0.07 9.92 -27.08
CA ASP A 111 -0.58 8.71 -27.59
C ASP A 111 -1.90 9.05 -28.29
N ASN A 112 -1.92 8.83 -29.59
CA ASN A 112 -2.98 9.30 -30.50
C ASN A 112 -3.85 8.15 -31.02
N LEU A 113 -4.20 7.17 -30.18
CA LEU A 113 -4.96 5.98 -30.62
C LEU A 113 -5.99 5.40 -29.61
N CYS A 114 -6.02 5.82 -28.35
CA CYS A 114 -6.89 5.24 -27.32
C CYS A 114 -8.15 6.10 -27.03
N ASP A 115 -9.32 5.47 -26.84
CA ASP A 115 -10.49 6.18 -26.32
C ASP A 115 -10.19 6.81 -24.95
N ARG A 116 -10.75 8.00 -24.69
CA ARG A 116 -10.45 8.77 -23.47
C ARG A 116 -10.85 8.00 -22.21
N THR A 117 -11.96 7.25 -22.26
CA THR A 117 -12.42 6.45 -21.13
C THR A 117 -11.45 5.31 -20.85
N THR A 118 -10.99 4.61 -21.88
CA THR A 118 -9.97 3.57 -21.77
C THR A 118 -8.67 4.12 -21.18
N SER A 119 -8.18 5.26 -21.67
CA SER A 119 -6.98 5.94 -21.12
C SER A 119 -7.14 6.33 -19.64
N ASN A 120 -8.33 6.84 -19.26
CA ASN A 120 -8.62 7.15 -17.87
C ASN A 120 -8.64 5.88 -16.99
N LEU A 121 -9.23 4.78 -17.47
CA LEU A 121 -9.24 3.50 -16.76
C LEU A 121 -7.81 2.95 -16.59
N MET A 122 -6.99 3.00 -17.63
CA MET A 122 -5.56 2.62 -17.58
C MET A 122 -4.80 3.42 -16.52
N SER A 123 -5.01 4.74 -16.50
CA SER A 123 -4.40 5.63 -15.50
C SER A 123 -4.84 5.26 -14.08
N CYS A 124 -6.11 4.93 -13.89
CA CYS A 124 -6.66 4.48 -12.61
C CYS A 124 -6.08 3.13 -12.16
N LEU A 125 -5.98 2.16 -13.07
CA LEU A 125 -5.34 0.87 -12.80
C LEU A 125 -3.87 1.05 -12.41
N SER A 126 -3.16 1.97 -13.06
CA SER A 126 -1.76 2.28 -12.78
C SER A 126 -1.51 2.77 -11.35
N ILE A 127 -2.48 3.47 -10.74
CA ILE A 127 -2.39 3.91 -9.34
C ILE A 127 -2.94 2.88 -8.35
N ILE A 128 -3.92 2.07 -8.75
CA ILE A 128 -4.41 0.94 -7.93
C ILE A 128 -3.32 -0.13 -7.79
N GLY A 129 -2.75 -0.59 -8.91
CA GLY A 129 -1.68 -1.59 -8.94
C GLY A 129 -0.43 -1.13 -8.18
N HIS A 130 -0.09 0.16 -8.27
CA HIS A 130 0.98 0.76 -7.47
C HIS A 130 0.68 0.68 -5.96
N LYS A 131 -0.56 0.97 -5.55
CA LYS A 131 -0.96 0.90 -4.13
C LYS A 131 -1.00 -0.54 -3.63
N ASN A 132 -1.58 -1.47 -4.39
CA ASN A 132 -1.69 -2.89 -4.04
C ASN A 132 -1.29 -3.78 -5.23
N PRO A 133 0.01 -4.13 -5.34
CA PRO A 133 0.51 -4.95 -6.44
C PRO A 133 0.11 -6.44 -6.33
N TYR A 134 -0.58 -6.83 -5.26
CA TYR A 134 -1.04 -8.20 -5.03
C TYR A 134 -2.56 -8.35 -5.21
N SER A 135 -3.19 -7.40 -5.90
CA SER A 135 -4.64 -7.37 -6.05
C SER A 135 -5.16 -8.61 -6.79
N ARG A 136 -6.19 -9.26 -6.24
CA ARG A 136 -7.07 -10.17 -6.99
C ARG A 136 -8.11 -9.34 -7.72
N VAL A 137 -8.08 -9.39 -9.04
CA VAL A 137 -8.87 -8.53 -9.91
C VAL A 137 -10.06 -9.30 -10.49
N LEU A 138 -11.24 -8.73 -10.40
CA LEU A 138 -12.46 -9.22 -11.06
C LEU A 138 -12.93 -8.19 -12.10
N GLU A 139 -12.90 -8.53 -13.38
CA GLU A 139 -13.65 -7.80 -14.42
C GLU A 139 -15.07 -8.38 -14.50
N LEU A 140 -16.08 -7.54 -14.26
CA LEU A 140 -17.46 -7.90 -14.52
C LEU A 140 -17.86 -7.50 -15.93
N GLY A 141 -18.38 -8.45 -16.70
CA GLY A 141 -18.82 -8.24 -18.07
C GLY A 141 -18.24 -9.26 -19.03
N ALA A 142 -18.10 -8.88 -20.29
CA ALA A 142 -17.68 -9.79 -21.37
C ALA A 142 -16.16 -10.00 -21.48
N GLY A 143 -15.33 -9.40 -20.61
CA GLY A 143 -13.87 -9.56 -20.67
C GLY A 143 -13.17 -8.74 -21.74
N LYS A 144 -13.85 -7.75 -22.32
CA LYS A 144 -13.30 -6.94 -23.43
C LYS A 144 -12.16 -6.03 -22.96
N PHE A 145 -12.07 -5.76 -21.66
CA PHE A 145 -11.06 -4.88 -21.09
C PHE A 145 -9.84 -5.63 -20.55
N ALA A 146 -9.87 -6.96 -20.49
CA ALA A 146 -8.87 -7.78 -19.83
C ALA A 146 -7.44 -7.53 -20.33
N LYS A 147 -7.20 -7.60 -21.65
CA LYS A 147 -5.86 -7.38 -22.24
C LYS A 147 -5.32 -5.98 -21.91
N THR A 148 -6.16 -4.97 -22.07
CA THR A 148 -5.83 -3.58 -21.73
C THR A 148 -5.55 -3.43 -20.23
N ALA A 149 -6.36 -4.03 -19.36
CA ALA A 149 -6.13 -3.99 -17.92
C ALA A 149 -4.82 -4.69 -17.50
N LEU A 150 -4.49 -5.82 -18.12
CA LEU A 150 -3.23 -6.53 -17.91
C LEU A 150 -2.02 -5.70 -18.35
N GLU A 151 -2.12 -4.97 -19.46
CA GLU A 151 -1.08 -4.01 -19.86
C GLU A 151 -0.87 -2.93 -18.79
N ALA A 152 -1.95 -2.31 -18.29
CA ALA A 152 -1.87 -1.27 -17.25
C ALA A 152 -1.26 -1.78 -15.93
N LEU A 153 -1.55 -3.03 -15.58
CA LEU A 153 -1.08 -3.67 -14.36
C LEU A 153 0.22 -4.46 -14.57
N SER A 154 0.85 -4.34 -15.76
CA SER A 154 2.08 -5.04 -16.10
C SER A 154 1.99 -6.57 -15.91
N GLY A 155 0.85 -7.18 -16.22
CA GLY A 155 0.57 -8.60 -15.93
C GLY A 155 1.54 -9.58 -16.57
N ASN A 156 2.07 -9.26 -17.75
CA ASN A 156 3.06 -10.07 -18.46
C ASN A 156 4.52 -9.74 -18.08
N SER A 157 4.74 -8.82 -17.14
CA SER A 157 6.06 -8.48 -16.62
C SER A 157 6.53 -9.52 -15.61
N ILE A 158 7.84 -9.56 -15.37
CA ILE A 158 8.41 -10.27 -14.20
C ILE A 158 8.07 -9.57 -12.87
N PHE A 159 7.49 -8.36 -12.91
CA PHE A 159 6.97 -7.62 -11.76
C PHE A 159 5.49 -7.24 -11.97
N PRO A 160 4.57 -8.22 -11.98
CA PRO A 160 3.15 -7.96 -12.15
C PRO A 160 2.61 -7.14 -10.97
N GLN A 161 1.72 -6.18 -11.26
CA GLN A 161 1.03 -5.36 -10.25
C GLN A 161 -0.37 -5.91 -9.92
N LEU A 162 -0.52 -7.22 -10.05
CA LEU A 162 -1.70 -7.97 -9.64
C LEU A 162 -1.31 -9.41 -9.30
N HIS A 163 -2.14 -10.07 -8.50
CA HIS A 163 -1.98 -11.49 -8.19
C HIS A 163 -2.75 -12.39 -9.17
N SER A 164 -3.99 -12.02 -9.50
CA SER A 164 -4.86 -12.80 -10.42
C SER A 164 -5.84 -11.88 -11.12
N TYR A 165 -6.32 -12.33 -12.28
CA TYR A 165 -7.34 -11.65 -13.06
C TYR A 165 -8.43 -12.64 -13.43
N THR A 166 -9.68 -12.31 -13.11
CA THR A 166 -10.86 -13.14 -13.36
C THR A 166 -11.88 -12.34 -14.15
N ILE A 167 -12.43 -12.92 -15.21
CA ILE A 167 -13.54 -12.35 -15.98
C ILE A 167 -14.80 -13.13 -15.60
N ALA A 168 -15.85 -12.45 -15.14
CA ALA A 168 -17.08 -13.14 -14.78
C ALA A 168 -18.36 -12.33 -15.01
N LYS A 169 -19.50 -13.04 -14.99
CA LYS A 169 -20.84 -12.46 -15.00
C LYS A 169 -21.70 -13.10 -13.94
N PHE A 170 -22.72 -12.36 -13.49
CA PHE A 170 -23.78 -12.95 -12.67
C PHE A 170 -24.72 -13.77 -13.57
N ASN A 171 -24.97 -15.02 -13.21
CA ASN A 171 -25.98 -15.87 -13.85
C ASN A 171 -27.39 -15.57 -13.33
N ASP A 172 -28.39 -16.32 -13.82
CA ASP A 172 -29.80 -16.16 -13.43
C ASP A 172 -30.05 -16.46 -11.94
N ASP A 173 -29.23 -17.33 -11.33
CA ASP A 173 -29.24 -17.66 -9.90
C ASP A 173 -28.45 -16.65 -9.05
N ASN A 174 -28.02 -15.52 -9.64
CA ASN A 174 -27.22 -14.47 -9.00
C ASN A 174 -25.86 -14.97 -8.45
N GLN A 175 -25.37 -16.09 -8.97
CA GLN A 175 -24.02 -16.61 -8.73
C GLN A 175 -23.04 -16.02 -9.76
N LEU A 176 -21.78 -15.91 -9.36
CA LEU A 176 -20.74 -15.39 -10.23
C LEU A 176 -20.09 -16.56 -10.98
N ALA A 177 -20.17 -16.55 -12.31
CA ALA A 177 -19.60 -17.59 -13.16
C ALA A 177 -18.64 -16.96 -14.17
N GLY A 178 -17.45 -17.54 -14.31
CA GLY A 178 -16.38 -16.90 -15.06
C GLY A 178 -15.17 -17.77 -15.34
N PHE A 179 -14.10 -17.11 -15.74
CA PHE A 179 -12.84 -17.67 -16.22
C PHE A 179 -11.71 -16.95 -15.49
N ASN A 180 -10.68 -17.68 -15.07
CA ASN A 180 -9.41 -17.02 -14.75
C ASN A 180 -8.73 -16.61 -16.05
N VAL A 181 -7.81 -15.66 -15.99
CA VAL A 181 -7.05 -15.20 -17.15
C VAL A 181 -5.58 -15.47 -16.89
N ASP A 182 -4.92 -16.12 -17.83
CA ASP A 182 -3.48 -16.29 -17.80
C ASP A 182 -2.81 -14.91 -17.95
N LEU A 183 -1.97 -14.54 -16.98
CA LEU A 183 -1.40 -13.19 -16.92
C LEU A 183 -0.36 -12.92 -18.03
N GLN A 184 0.23 -13.96 -18.63
CA GLN A 184 1.24 -13.83 -19.67
C GLN A 184 0.61 -13.63 -21.05
N THR A 185 -0.44 -14.39 -21.35
CA THR A 185 -1.12 -14.45 -22.64
C THR A 185 -2.37 -13.56 -22.70
N GLY A 186 -2.98 -13.28 -21.55
CA GLY A 186 -4.27 -12.59 -21.44
C GLY A 186 -5.45 -13.42 -21.92
N GLU A 187 -5.27 -14.72 -22.10
CA GLU A 187 -6.32 -15.63 -22.57
C GLU A 187 -7.10 -16.24 -21.39
N PRO A 188 -8.42 -16.46 -21.51
CA PRO A 188 -9.21 -17.09 -20.46
C PRO A 188 -8.85 -18.58 -20.29
N GLU A 189 -8.75 -19.02 -19.04
CA GLU A 189 -8.46 -20.39 -18.62
C GLU A 189 -9.54 -20.95 -17.68
N GLY A 190 -9.96 -22.19 -17.96
CA GLY A 190 -10.96 -22.90 -17.17
C GLY A 190 -12.37 -22.32 -17.32
N SER A 191 -13.35 -22.83 -16.59
CA SER A 191 -14.62 -22.13 -16.39
C SER A 191 -15.25 -22.65 -15.12
N GLU A 192 -15.54 -21.76 -14.18
CA GLU A 192 -15.96 -22.15 -12.85
C GLU A 192 -17.01 -21.20 -12.28
N ILE A 193 -17.84 -21.76 -11.41
CA ILE A 193 -18.67 -20.98 -10.49
C ILE A 193 -17.75 -20.47 -9.40
N ILE A 194 -17.66 -19.15 -9.26
CA ILE A 194 -16.80 -18.50 -8.28
C ILE A 194 -17.46 -18.60 -6.90
N PRO A 195 -16.81 -19.27 -5.92
CA PRO A 195 -17.39 -19.51 -4.61
C PRO A 195 -17.83 -18.21 -3.93
N PRO A 196 -19.02 -18.12 -3.31
CA PRO A 196 -19.56 -16.90 -2.68
C PRO A 196 -18.62 -16.19 -1.69
N GLU A 197 -17.78 -16.95 -0.99
CA GLU A 197 -16.80 -16.50 -0.01
C GLU A 197 -15.55 -15.86 -0.64
N LEU A 198 -15.30 -16.10 -1.93
CA LEU A 198 -14.16 -15.49 -2.61
C LEU A 198 -14.41 -14.00 -2.80
N GLN A 199 -13.49 -13.21 -2.25
CA GLN A 199 -13.45 -11.76 -2.33
C GLN A 199 -12.31 -11.28 -3.21
N PHE A 200 -12.49 -10.09 -3.79
CA PHE A 200 -11.56 -9.45 -4.71
C PHE A 200 -11.10 -8.12 -4.14
N ASP A 201 -9.85 -7.76 -4.42
CA ASP A 201 -9.24 -6.52 -3.94
C ASP A 201 -9.49 -5.37 -4.94
N LEU A 202 -9.78 -5.73 -6.20
CA LEU A 202 -10.24 -4.82 -7.24
C LEU A 202 -11.38 -5.44 -8.04
N ILE A 203 -12.50 -4.73 -8.17
CA ILE A 203 -13.58 -5.07 -9.11
C ILE A 203 -13.62 -3.99 -10.20
N ILE A 204 -13.59 -4.39 -11.47
CA ILE A 204 -13.61 -3.48 -12.62
C ILE A 204 -14.97 -3.58 -13.30
N LEU A 205 -15.63 -2.43 -13.48
CA LEU A 205 -16.84 -2.26 -14.28
C LEU A 205 -16.50 -1.30 -15.44
N PRO A 206 -16.00 -1.82 -16.58
CA PRO A 206 -15.41 -0.97 -17.62
C PRO A 206 -16.45 -0.33 -18.56
N ASP A 207 -17.64 -0.92 -18.70
CA ASP A 207 -18.69 -0.43 -19.60
C ASP A 207 -19.72 0.43 -18.85
N SER A 208 -19.98 1.65 -19.33
CA SER A 208 -20.88 2.59 -18.64
C SER A 208 -22.32 2.08 -18.45
N GLN A 209 -22.87 1.34 -19.41
CA GLN A 209 -24.26 0.88 -19.36
C GLN A 209 -24.38 -0.32 -18.40
N GLU A 210 -23.50 -1.32 -18.54
CA GLU A 210 -23.47 -2.48 -17.65
C GLU A 210 -23.18 -2.05 -16.21
N SER A 211 -22.23 -1.14 -16.00
CA SER A 211 -21.87 -0.61 -14.68
C SER A 211 -23.06 0.04 -13.97
N GLY A 212 -23.82 0.89 -14.68
CA GLY A 212 -25.01 1.52 -14.12
C GLY A 212 -26.04 0.49 -13.64
N GLY A 213 -26.25 -0.57 -14.44
CA GLY A 213 -27.10 -1.70 -14.06
C GLY A 213 -26.63 -2.41 -12.80
N HIS A 214 -25.35 -2.79 -12.74
CA HIS A 214 -24.77 -3.47 -11.57
C HIS A 214 -24.83 -2.63 -10.29
N LEU A 215 -24.46 -1.34 -10.38
CA LEU A 215 -24.41 -0.44 -9.23
C LEU A 215 -25.81 -0.11 -8.68
N VAL A 216 -26.86 -0.10 -9.51
CA VAL A 216 -28.24 0.12 -9.08
C VAL A 216 -28.90 -1.16 -8.56
N GLN A 217 -28.73 -2.27 -9.28
CA GLN A 217 -29.48 -3.50 -9.02
C GLN A 217 -28.80 -4.42 -8.01
N ARG A 218 -27.46 -4.39 -7.94
CA ARG A 218 -26.64 -5.36 -7.18
C ARG A 218 -25.58 -4.74 -6.26
N PRO A 219 -25.83 -3.61 -5.56
CA PRO A 219 -24.80 -2.97 -4.74
C PRO A 219 -24.38 -3.82 -3.53
N LYS A 220 -25.28 -4.65 -2.99
CA LYS A 220 -24.99 -5.52 -1.83
C LYS A 220 -24.07 -6.67 -2.21
N GLU A 221 -24.32 -7.27 -3.36
CA GLU A 221 -23.54 -8.36 -3.93
C GLU A 221 -22.13 -7.88 -4.27
N LEU A 222 -22.01 -6.72 -4.93
CA LEU A 222 -20.72 -6.09 -5.20
C LEU A 222 -19.92 -5.84 -3.91
N LYS A 223 -20.57 -5.31 -2.87
CA LYS A 223 -19.92 -5.11 -1.56
C LYS A 223 -19.49 -6.42 -0.92
N ALA A 224 -20.31 -7.48 -0.99
CA ALA A 224 -19.99 -8.78 -0.42
C ALA A 224 -18.78 -9.45 -1.09
N ARG A 225 -18.60 -9.20 -2.40
CA ARG A 225 -17.43 -9.64 -3.18
C ARG A 225 -16.19 -8.77 -2.98
N LEU A 226 -16.30 -7.63 -2.31
CA LEU A 226 -15.19 -6.70 -2.10
C LEU A 226 -14.42 -7.04 -0.81
N GLY A 227 -13.14 -7.37 -0.99
CA GLY A 227 -12.20 -7.63 0.09
C GLY A 227 -11.98 -6.41 0.99
N ALA A 228 -11.30 -6.63 2.11
CA ALA A 228 -10.94 -5.52 2.98
C ALA A 228 -10.00 -4.54 2.30
N TRP A 229 -10.33 -3.24 2.38
CA TRP A 229 -9.62 -2.17 1.69
C TRP A 229 -9.66 -2.27 0.16
N GLY A 230 -10.50 -3.15 -0.39
CA GLY A 230 -10.69 -3.29 -1.83
C GLY A 230 -11.36 -2.06 -2.44
N SER A 231 -11.24 -1.94 -3.77
CA SER A 231 -11.91 -0.89 -4.54
C SER A 231 -12.69 -1.43 -5.73
N ILE A 232 -13.76 -0.72 -6.12
CA ILE A 232 -14.44 -0.92 -7.39
C ILE A 232 -14.06 0.26 -8.29
N LEU A 233 -13.45 -0.03 -9.43
CA LEU A 233 -13.21 0.93 -10.50
C LEU A 233 -14.33 0.82 -11.52
N ALA A 234 -15.16 1.86 -11.66
CA ALA A 234 -16.31 1.84 -12.55
C ALA A 234 -16.36 3.03 -13.49
N VAL A 235 -16.83 2.80 -14.72
CA VAL A 235 -17.31 3.86 -15.62
C VAL A 235 -18.81 3.99 -15.41
N SER A 236 -19.31 5.21 -15.17
CA SER A 236 -20.74 5.44 -14.98
C SER A 236 -21.24 6.56 -15.90
N PRO A 237 -22.51 6.52 -16.32
CA PRO A 237 -23.18 7.70 -16.88
C PRO A 237 -23.16 8.85 -15.86
N PRO A 238 -23.23 10.11 -16.29
CA PRO A 238 -23.06 11.28 -15.42
C PRO A 238 -24.27 11.42 -14.52
N ARG A 239 -24.03 11.77 -13.25
CA ARG A 239 -25.12 12.15 -12.31
C ARG A 239 -26.22 11.10 -12.13
N GLY A 240 -25.90 9.82 -12.34
CA GLY A 240 -26.67 8.75 -11.71
C GLY A 240 -26.50 8.89 -10.20
N ASN A 241 -27.52 9.39 -9.50
CA ASN A 241 -27.49 9.44 -8.03
C ASN A 241 -27.75 8.03 -7.49
N ILE A 242 -26.81 7.12 -7.74
CA ILE A 242 -26.83 5.76 -7.23
C ILE A 242 -26.63 5.89 -5.71
N PRO A 243 -27.58 5.45 -4.88
CA PRO A 243 -27.55 5.67 -3.44
C PRO A 243 -26.58 4.70 -2.74
N LEU A 244 -25.31 4.70 -3.16
CA LEU A 244 -24.24 3.82 -2.68
C LEU A 244 -24.12 3.84 -1.15
N THR A 245 -24.29 5.02 -0.54
CA THR A 245 -24.22 5.19 0.92
C THR A 245 -25.28 4.39 1.67
N LYS A 246 -26.48 4.17 1.08
CA LYS A 246 -27.52 3.30 1.68
C LYS A 246 -27.09 1.83 1.72
N HIS A 247 -26.09 1.47 0.93
CA HIS A 247 -25.52 0.12 0.88
C HIS A 247 -24.15 0.05 1.57
N GLY A 248 -23.76 1.09 2.32
CA GLY A 248 -22.46 1.16 3.00
C GLY A 248 -21.29 1.18 2.02
N LEU A 249 -21.47 1.84 0.87
CA LEU A 249 -20.43 2.12 -0.12
C LEU A 249 -20.27 3.64 -0.27
N VAL A 250 -19.05 4.09 -0.53
CA VAL A 250 -18.71 5.50 -0.76
C VAL A 250 -17.83 5.61 -2.00
N ALA A 251 -17.97 6.71 -2.77
CA ALA A 251 -17.27 6.88 -4.04
C ALA A 251 -16.51 8.20 -4.13
N ILE A 252 -15.33 8.16 -4.75
CA ILE A 252 -14.65 9.33 -5.35
C ILE A 252 -15.02 9.38 -6.83
N ARG A 253 -15.35 10.57 -7.35
CA ARG A 253 -15.84 10.74 -8.72
C ARG A 253 -15.00 11.71 -9.54
N SER A 254 -14.70 11.38 -10.79
CA SER A 254 -14.14 12.34 -11.74
C SER A 254 -15.23 13.26 -12.28
N LYS A 255 -14.89 14.50 -12.67
CA LYS A 255 -15.81 15.32 -13.48
C LYS A 255 -15.98 14.69 -14.86
N SER A 256 -17.20 14.78 -15.39
CA SER A 256 -17.57 14.20 -16.69
C SER A 256 -16.74 14.76 -17.83
N THR A 257 -16.14 13.87 -18.61
CA THR A 257 -15.58 14.16 -19.93
C THR A 257 -16.48 13.47 -20.94
N LYS A 258 -17.43 14.19 -21.56
CA LYS A 258 -18.33 13.68 -22.61
C LYS A 258 -19.36 12.62 -22.16
N ASP A 259 -20.08 12.89 -21.08
CA ASP A 259 -21.17 12.04 -20.56
C ASP A 259 -20.76 10.71 -19.90
N GLN A 260 -19.53 10.60 -19.41
CA GLN A 260 -19.11 9.49 -18.53
C GLN A 260 -18.25 10.02 -17.36
N GLU A 261 -18.39 9.39 -16.20
CA GLU A 261 -17.57 9.64 -15.00
C GLU A 261 -16.84 8.36 -14.58
N ILE A 262 -15.61 8.51 -14.07
CA ILE A 262 -14.85 7.43 -13.44
C ILE A 262 -15.13 7.46 -11.93
N LEU A 263 -15.40 6.30 -11.36
CA LEU A 263 -15.70 6.11 -9.95
C LEU A 263 -14.68 5.18 -9.30
N PHE A 264 -14.12 5.60 -8.16
CA PHE A 264 -13.51 4.70 -7.19
C PHE A 264 -14.48 4.47 -6.05
N ILE A 265 -15.02 3.27 -5.89
CA ILE A 265 -16.00 2.92 -4.87
C ILE A 265 -15.35 2.02 -3.83
N HIS A 266 -15.56 2.33 -2.55
CA HIS A 266 -15.00 1.60 -1.42
C HIS A 266 -16.08 1.25 -0.42
N ARG A 267 -15.79 0.28 0.44
CA ARG A 267 -16.61 -0.01 1.62
C ARG A 267 -16.50 1.17 2.59
N MET A 268 -17.64 1.61 3.10
CA MET A 268 -17.68 2.75 4.02
C MET A 268 -16.90 2.46 5.30
N GLU A 269 -16.91 1.20 5.74
CA GLU A 269 -16.19 0.73 6.93
C GLU A 269 -14.67 0.81 6.79
N ASP A 270 -14.14 0.86 5.57
CA ASP A 270 -12.69 1.01 5.32
C ASP A 270 -12.29 2.50 5.28
N VAL A 271 -13.25 3.41 5.15
CA VAL A 271 -12.99 4.84 5.00
C VAL A 271 -13.27 5.59 6.29
N GLU A 272 -14.24 5.11 7.07
CA GLU A 272 -14.57 5.71 8.35
C GLU A 272 -13.38 5.63 9.31
N ILE A 273 -13.11 6.77 9.95
CA ILE A 273 -12.14 6.86 11.04
C ILE A 273 -12.72 6.05 12.20
N LYS A 274 -12.34 4.77 12.26
CA LYS A 274 -12.72 3.89 13.36
C LYS A 274 -11.91 4.25 14.58
N VAL A 275 -12.60 4.48 15.69
CA VAL A 275 -11.98 4.33 17.01
C VAL A 275 -12.01 2.85 17.28
N ASP A 276 -10.85 2.24 17.39
CA ASP A 276 -10.79 0.88 17.90
C ASP A 276 -11.32 0.91 19.34
N SER A 277 -12.47 0.28 19.58
CA SER A 277 -13.10 0.24 20.89
C SER A 277 -12.24 -0.51 21.91
N ASP A 278 -11.36 -1.40 21.44
CA ASP A 278 -10.41 -2.16 22.25
C ASP A 278 -8.97 -1.61 22.16
N ALA A 279 -8.55 -1.03 21.02
CA ALA A 279 -7.25 -0.35 20.91
C ALA A 279 -7.28 1.07 21.48
N SER A 280 -7.21 1.05 22.81
CA SER A 280 -6.20 1.74 23.60
C SER A 280 -6.74 2.89 24.44
N THR A 281 -6.69 2.64 25.74
CA THR A 281 -6.69 3.69 26.74
C THR A 281 -5.49 4.64 26.64
N ALA A 282 -4.53 4.38 25.74
CA ALA A 282 -3.31 5.17 25.62
C ALA A 282 -3.59 6.63 25.28
N PRO A 283 -2.85 7.56 25.89
CA PRO A 283 -2.97 8.96 25.58
C PRO A 283 -2.46 9.26 24.16
N VAL A 284 -3.17 10.15 23.47
CA VAL A 284 -2.71 10.76 22.23
C VAL A 284 -2.00 12.06 22.56
N LEU A 285 -0.74 12.19 22.13
CA LEU A 285 0.11 13.36 22.33
C LEU A 285 0.29 14.10 21.00
N VAL A 286 0.03 15.41 21.00
CA VAL A 286 0.40 16.31 19.89
C VAL A 286 1.62 17.10 20.32
N VAL A 287 2.78 16.85 19.69
CA VAL A 287 4.07 17.43 20.07
C VAL A 287 4.48 18.52 19.09
N GLU A 288 4.63 19.75 19.57
CA GLU A 288 4.92 20.92 18.73
C GLU A 288 5.67 22.01 19.52
N TYR A 289 6.50 22.82 18.85
CA TYR A 289 7.26 23.90 19.49
C TYR A 289 6.38 25.06 19.95
N THR A 290 5.34 25.35 19.18
CA THR A 290 4.35 26.38 19.47
C THR A 290 3.00 25.89 18.99
N PRO A 291 1.91 26.25 19.68
CA PRO A 291 0.57 25.93 19.20
C PRO A 291 0.33 26.34 17.75
N THR A 292 0.07 25.36 16.89
CA THR A 292 -0.26 25.57 15.48
C THR A 292 -1.75 25.36 15.21
N THR A 293 -2.28 25.99 14.15
CA THR A 293 -3.65 25.75 13.66
C THR A 293 -3.86 24.29 13.26
N LEU A 294 -2.81 23.62 12.75
CA LEU A 294 -2.88 22.19 12.44
C LEU A 294 -3.04 21.35 13.72
N GLY A 295 -2.26 21.68 14.77
CA GLY A 295 -2.40 21.08 16.09
C GLY A 295 -3.79 21.29 16.70
N ASP A 296 -4.38 22.48 16.53
CA ASP A 296 -5.76 22.76 16.98
C ASP A 296 -6.78 21.85 16.29
N ILE A 297 -6.66 21.67 14.97
CA ILE A 297 -7.53 20.77 14.20
C ILE A 297 -7.35 19.33 14.66
N PHE A 298 -6.12 18.86 14.92
CA PHE A 298 -5.91 17.50 15.43
C PHE A 298 -6.56 17.31 16.81
N VAL A 299 -6.41 18.26 17.72
CA VAL A 299 -7.06 18.20 19.03
C VAL A 299 -8.57 18.13 18.88
N GLU A 300 -9.18 18.99 18.05
CA GLU A 300 -10.63 19.02 17.82
C GLU A 300 -11.15 17.71 17.20
N GLU A 301 -10.55 17.28 16.10
CA GLU A 301 -11.00 16.13 15.32
C GLU A 301 -10.81 14.81 16.08
N ILE A 302 -9.67 14.63 16.75
CA ILE A 302 -9.43 13.45 17.59
C ILE A 302 -10.37 13.45 18.79
N SER A 303 -10.63 14.61 19.42
CA SER A 303 -11.61 14.71 20.51
C SER A 303 -13.01 14.32 20.04
N ARG A 304 -13.40 14.78 18.84
CA ARG A 304 -14.71 14.46 18.26
C ARG A 304 -14.86 12.97 17.97
N VAL A 305 -13.82 12.33 17.45
CA VAL A 305 -13.87 10.92 17.05
C VAL A 305 -13.73 10.00 18.25
N THR A 306 -12.74 10.24 19.12
CA THR A 306 -12.41 9.36 20.26
C THR A 306 -13.17 9.67 21.56
N GLY A 307 -13.82 10.84 21.64
CA GLY A 307 -14.41 11.35 22.88
C GLY A 307 -13.37 11.79 23.94
N ARG A 308 -12.08 11.74 23.62
CA ARG A 308 -10.98 12.07 24.54
C ARG A 308 -10.13 13.19 23.98
N LYS A 309 -9.79 14.15 24.84
CA LYS A 309 -8.97 15.29 24.43
C LYS A 309 -7.48 14.89 24.35
N PRO A 310 -6.82 14.99 23.17
CA PRO A 310 -5.38 14.80 23.09
C PRO A 310 -4.63 15.81 23.96
N MET A 311 -3.49 15.39 24.50
CA MET A 311 -2.62 16.27 25.26
C MET A 311 -1.66 16.96 24.30
N ARG A 312 -1.57 18.29 24.36
CA ARG A 312 -0.52 19.04 23.66
C ARG A 312 0.72 19.11 24.53
N MET A 313 1.89 18.92 23.93
CA MET A 313 3.15 18.87 24.63
C MET A 313 4.24 19.65 23.88
N LEU A 314 4.92 20.55 24.59
CA LEU A 314 6.12 21.20 24.09
C LEU A 314 7.31 20.22 24.21
N PRO A 315 8.37 20.35 23.38
CA PRO A 315 9.57 19.53 23.49
C PRO A 315 10.16 19.50 24.91
N GLY A 316 10.17 20.63 25.62
CA GLY A 316 10.65 20.71 27.01
C GLY A 316 9.86 19.86 28.02
N GLY A 317 8.62 19.50 27.70
CA GLY A 317 7.79 18.62 28.51
C GLY A 317 7.92 17.14 28.16
N VAL A 318 8.65 16.77 27.10
CA VAL A 318 8.84 15.37 26.68
C VAL A 318 9.86 14.71 27.59
N SER A 319 9.47 13.71 28.38
CA SER A 319 10.35 12.93 29.26
C SER A 319 9.76 11.53 29.47
N LYS A 320 10.53 10.60 30.05
CA LYS A 320 10.02 9.25 30.37
C LYS A 320 8.90 9.26 31.42
N ASP A 321 8.82 10.31 32.23
CA ASP A 321 7.79 10.44 33.27
C ASP A 321 6.47 11.04 32.72
N THR A 322 6.56 11.80 31.63
CA THR A 322 5.42 12.52 31.04
C THR A 322 4.84 11.82 29.81
N VAL A 323 5.65 11.02 29.10
CA VAL A 323 5.21 10.20 27.97
C VAL A 323 5.06 8.76 28.47
N SER A 324 3.82 8.33 28.68
CA SER A 324 3.54 6.96 29.10
C SER A 324 3.91 5.95 28.03
N THR A 325 4.27 4.73 28.44
CA THR A 325 4.51 3.63 27.52
C THR A 325 3.26 3.33 26.68
N LYS A 326 3.47 2.97 25.41
CA LYS A 326 2.42 2.77 24.39
C LYS A 326 1.65 4.04 24.03
N SER A 327 2.22 5.23 24.24
CA SER A 327 1.59 6.48 23.79
C SER A 327 1.43 6.51 22.27
N GLN A 328 0.38 7.19 21.81
CA GLN A 328 0.20 7.51 20.40
C GLN A 328 0.63 8.96 20.17
N ILE A 329 1.50 9.21 19.20
CA ILE A 329 2.17 10.52 19.06
C ILE A 329 1.91 11.08 17.67
N ILE A 330 1.51 12.34 17.60
CA ILE A 330 1.53 13.16 16.39
C ILE A 330 2.58 14.25 16.59
N SER A 331 3.70 14.15 15.86
CA SER A 331 4.81 15.09 15.93
C SER A 331 4.71 16.13 14.81
N LEU A 332 4.70 17.41 15.18
CA LEU A 332 4.70 18.57 14.29
C LEU A 332 6.03 19.34 14.36
N LEU A 333 7.06 18.72 14.92
CA LEU A 333 8.36 19.35 15.17
C LEU A 333 9.07 19.76 13.88
N GLU A 334 8.86 19.02 12.79
CA GLU A 334 9.50 19.22 11.49
C GLU A 334 8.68 20.08 10.50
N ILE A 335 7.59 20.71 10.95
CA ILE A 335 6.78 21.58 10.09
C ILE A 335 7.49 22.91 9.81
N ASN A 336 8.06 23.52 10.84
CA ASN A 336 8.73 24.82 10.73
C ASN A 336 10.25 24.73 10.87
N ASN A 337 10.77 23.62 11.41
CA ASN A 337 12.19 23.42 11.68
C ASN A 337 12.70 22.17 10.95
N SER A 338 14.01 22.13 10.68
CA SER A 338 14.68 20.93 10.15
C SER A 338 15.41 20.21 11.31
N VAL A 339 14.65 19.63 12.24
CA VAL A 339 15.16 19.13 13.52
C VAL A 339 16.22 18.04 13.33
N LEU A 340 16.15 17.23 12.27
CA LEU A 340 17.18 16.22 12.04
C LEU A 340 18.45 16.76 11.39
N SER A 341 18.37 17.87 10.65
CA SER A 341 19.53 18.46 9.96
C SER A 341 20.33 19.36 10.90
N VAL A 342 19.64 20.15 11.73
CA VAL A 342 20.25 21.18 12.59
C VAL A 342 19.89 21.05 14.08
N GLY A 343 19.31 19.91 14.48
CA GLY A 343 18.89 19.68 15.86
C GLY A 343 20.06 19.64 16.84
N SER A 344 19.84 20.17 18.03
CA SER A 344 20.78 20.06 19.15
C SER A 344 20.61 18.73 19.88
N GLU A 345 21.51 18.45 20.82
CA GLU A 345 21.41 17.31 21.74
C GLU A 345 20.06 17.29 22.47
N PHE A 346 19.52 18.47 22.79
CA PHE A 346 18.21 18.58 23.41
C PHE A 346 17.10 18.00 22.53
N GLU A 347 17.00 18.39 21.25
CA GLU A 347 15.99 17.84 20.35
C GLU A 347 16.15 16.33 20.15
N LEU A 348 17.37 15.87 19.89
CA LEU A 348 17.66 14.46 19.68
C LEU A 348 17.29 13.63 20.92
N SER A 349 17.54 14.15 22.12
CA SER A 349 17.13 13.48 23.37
C SER A 349 15.61 13.37 23.50
N ARG A 350 14.84 14.35 23.00
CA ARG A 350 13.37 14.27 23.01
C ARG A 350 12.87 13.25 21.99
N ILE A 351 13.44 13.23 20.78
CA ILE A 351 13.09 12.24 19.75
C ILE A 351 13.28 10.83 20.29
N LYS A 352 14.43 10.55 20.95
CA LYS A 352 14.68 9.25 21.59
C LYS A 352 13.58 8.85 22.56
N VAL A 353 13.15 9.75 23.44
CA VAL A 353 12.05 9.48 24.39
C VAL A 353 10.75 9.16 23.67
N LEU A 354 10.39 9.95 22.64
CA LEU A 354 9.17 9.71 21.87
C LEU A 354 9.19 8.33 21.21
N THR A 355 10.31 7.94 20.60
CA THR A 355 10.46 6.67 19.90
C THR A 355 10.53 5.48 20.85
N GLU A 356 11.15 5.63 22.03
CA GLU A 356 11.20 4.57 23.06
C GLU A 356 9.84 4.29 23.73
N GLN A 357 8.98 5.31 23.88
CA GLN A 357 7.74 5.19 24.63
C GLN A 357 6.51 4.95 23.75
N ALA A 358 6.54 5.35 22.48
CA ALA A 358 5.38 5.27 21.61
C ALA A 358 5.09 3.83 21.16
N SER A 359 3.81 3.51 20.96
CA SER A 359 3.42 2.37 20.12
C SER A 359 3.14 2.80 18.68
N ARG A 360 2.79 4.07 18.47
CA ARG A 360 2.50 4.65 17.16
C ARG A 360 2.95 6.10 17.10
N ILE A 361 3.65 6.48 16.03
CA ILE A 361 4.08 7.85 15.75
C ILE A 361 3.59 8.24 14.35
N MET A 362 2.96 9.40 14.23
CA MET A 362 2.78 10.13 12.98
C MET A 362 3.69 11.34 13.01
N TRP A 363 4.68 11.36 12.13
CA TRP A 363 5.61 12.47 12.00
C TRP A 363 5.31 13.28 10.75
N VAL A 364 4.99 14.56 10.95
CA VAL A 364 4.60 15.46 9.87
C VAL A 364 5.78 16.35 9.50
N THR A 365 6.17 16.33 8.24
CA THR A 365 7.22 17.20 7.67
C THR A 365 6.59 18.14 6.65
N ALA A 366 7.07 19.37 6.54
CA ALA A 366 6.62 20.30 5.49
C ALA A 366 7.75 20.60 4.50
N GLY A 367 8.30 19.56 3.88
CA GLY A 367 9.43 19.65 2.95
C GLY A 367 9.03 19.92 1.50
N ASN A 368 7.75 19.67 1.15
CA ASN A 368 7.23 19.72 -0.22
C ASN A 368 8.17 18.97 -1.19
N LEU A 369 8.46 17.71 -0.83
CA LEU A 369 9.54 16.92 -1.43
C LEU A 369 9.31 16.60 -2.90
N LEU A 370 8.05 16.49 -3.35
CA LEU A 370 7.73 16.31 -4.77
C LEU A 370 8.15 17.50 -5.63
N ASN A 371 8.27 18.69 -5.05
CA ASN A 371 8.80 19.89 -5.71
C ASN A 371 10.23 20.23 -5.27
N SER A 372 10.88 19.34 -4.49
CA SER A 372 12.26 19.49 -3.99
C SER A 372 12.53 20.80 -3.24
N GLN A 373 11.55 21.30 -2.48
CA GLN A 373 11.66 22.63 -1.86
C GLN A 373 12.58 22.65 -0.62
N THR A 374 12.41 21.71 0.32
CA THR A 374 13.23 21.63 1.54
C THR A 374 13.65 20.19 1.81
N PRO A 375 14.70 19.71 1.12
CA PRO A 375 15.13 18.31 1.19
C PRO A 375 15.63 17.89 2.56
N ASP A 376 16.13 18.81 3.40
CA ASP A 376 16.59 18.51 4.77
C ASP A 376 15.53 17.84 5.64
N ARG A 377 14.25 18.13 5.36
CA ARG A 377 13.11 17.54 6.09
C ARG A 377 12.81 16.10 5.66
N SER A 378 13.46 15.60 4.61
CA SER A 378 13.34 14.20 4.17
C SER A 378 14.12 13.21 5.04
N LEU A 379 15.05 13.68 5.87
CA LEU A 379 15.89 12.81 6.71
C LEU A 379 15.06 11.88 7.61
N MET A 380 13.84 12.30 8.00
CA MET A 380 12.97 11.51 8.86
C MET A 380 12.47 10.23 8.18
N PHE A 381 12.35 10.20 6.85
CA PHE A 381 12.03 8.98 6.11
C PHE A 381 13.13 7.91 6.26
N GLY A 382 14.39 8.32 6.35
CA GLY A 382 15.50 7.40 6.61
C GLY A 382 15.52 6.92 8.06
N LEU A 383 15.39 7.86 9.00
CA LEU A 383 15.43 7.55 10.43
C LEU A 383 14.26 6.64 10.87
N SER A 384 13.04 6.89 10.38
CA SER A 384 11.89 6.06 10.72
C SER A 384 12.11 4.59 10.32
N ARG A 385 12.69 4.33 9.14
CA ARG A 385 13.03 2.98 8.68
C ARG A 385 14.07 2.30 9.57
N ALA A 386 15.12 3.01 9.95
CA ALA A 386 16.13 2.49 10.86
C ALA A 386 15.53 2.12 12.23
N ILE A 387 14.73 3.03 12.81
CA ILE A 387 14.08 2.80 14.11
C ILE A 387 13.09 1.63 14.03
N MET A 388 12.28 1.53 12.97
CA MET A 388 11.34 0.41 12.81
C MET A 388 12.04 -0.94 12.66
N ALA A 389 13.25 -0.97 12.09
CA ALA A 389 14.06 -2.19 12.03
C ALA A 389 14.60 -2.60 13.41
N GLU A 390 14.92 -1.63 14.27
CA GLU A 390 15.38 -1.84 15.64
C GLU A 390 14.23 -2.13 16.62
N GLN A 391 13.04 -1.60 16.35
CA GLN A 391 11.86 -1.67 17.22
C GLN A 391 10.62 -2.10 16.42
N PRO A 392 10.46 -3.40 16.12
CA PRO A 392 9.35 -3.89 15.29
C PRO A 392 7.95 -3.58 15.84
N GLY A 393 7.82 -3.40 17.16
CA GLY A 393 6.56 -3.04 17.81
C GLY A 393 6.13 -1.58 17.66
N LEU A 394 7.00 -0.72 17.10
CA LEU A 394 6.68 0.69 16.85
C LEU A 394 6.06 0.88 15.45
N GLU A 395 4.88 1.48 15.43
CA GLU A 395 4.25 1.93 14.19
C GLU A 395 4.64 3.37 13.85
N PHE A 396 5.71 3.54 13.08
CA PHE A 396 6.22 4.85 12.70
C PHE A 396 5.75 5.25 11.29
N TYR A 397 4.88 6.23 11.20
CA TYR A 397 4.42 6.88 9.97
C TYR A 397 5.12 8.22 9.75
N VAL A 398 5.48 8.50 8.50
CA VAL A 398 6.01 9.81 8.08
C VAL A 398 5.13 10.35 6.96
N SER A 399 4.66 11.58 7.10
CA SER A 399 3.86 12.27 6.09
C SER A 399 4.48 13.62 5.76
N ASP A 400 5.00 13.75 4.54
CA ASP A 400 5.41 15.04 4.00
C ASP A 400 4.20 15.78 3.44
N VAL A 401 4.11 17.07 3.72
CA VAL A 401 3.04 17.94 3.25
C VAL A 401 3.59 19.07 2.41
N ASP A 402 2.77 19.49 1.47
CA ASP A 402 2.99 20.61 0.57
C ASP A 402 2.58 21.94 1.22
N ASP A 403 1.86 22.81 0.51
CA ASP A 403 1.42 24.08 1.05
C ASP A 403 0.31 23.91 2.11
N LEU A 404 0.73 23.97 3.38
CA LEU A 404 -0.17 23.95 4.54
C LEU A 404 -1.18 25.10 4.55
N SER A 405 -0.86 26.25 3.93
CA SER A 405 -1.77 27.41 3.92
C SER A 405 -2.97 27.20 3.00
N ALA A 406 -2.78 26.50 1.87
CA ALA A 406 -3.83 26.24 0.89
C ALA A 406 -4.77 25.08 1.30
N HIS A 407 -4.25 24.08 2.02
CA HIS A 407 -4.94 22.80 2.20
C HIS A 407 -5.07 22.32 3.66
N LEU A 408 -4.86 23.18 4.65
CA LEU A 408 -4.81 22.84 6.08
C LEU A 408 -5.84 21.79 6.56
N LYS A 409 -7.15 22.06 6.40
CA LYS A 409 -8.22 21.14 6.85
C LYS A 409 -8.19 19.81 6.10
N ARG A 410 -7.79 19.83 4.83
CA ARG A 410 -7.66 18.63 4.01
C ARG A 410 -6.44 17.82 4.46
N THR A 411 -5.30 18.46 4.67
CA THR A 411 -4.08 17.86 5.19
C THR A 411 -4.32 17.17 6.54
N ALA A 412 -5.00 17.85 7.47
CA ALA A 412 -5.34 17.28 8.76
C ALA A 412 -6.18 16.00 8.62
N ARG A 413 -7.22 16.01 7.75
CA ARG A 413 -8.05 14.83 7.50
C ARG A 413 -7.26 13.69 6.85
N ASN A 414 -6.36 13.98 5.92
CA ASN A 414 -5.51 12.96 5.29
C ASN A 414 -4.63 12.29 6.35
N ILE A 415 -3.94 13.10 7.16
CA ILE A 415 -3.06 12.61 8.24
C ILE A 415 -3.82 11.79 9.26
N LEU A 416 -4.99 12.26 9.71
CA LEU A 416 -5.83 11.49 10.64
C LEU A 416 -6.33 10.19 10.00
N SER A 417 -6.75 10.24 8.73
CA SER A 417 -7.15 9.04 8.01
C SER A 417 -6.01 8.01 7.96
N ILE A 418 -4.76 8.44 7.79
CA ILE A 418 -3.59 7.54 7.84
C ILE A 418 -3.38 7.05 9.27
N PHE A 419 -3.39 7.95 10.24
CA PHE A 419 -3.03 7.65 11.63
C PHE A 419 -4.01 6.73 12.34
N THR A 420 -5.29 6.74 11.95
CA THR A 420 -6.33 5.87 12.55
C THR A 420 -6.57 4.61 11.73
N ARG A 421 -5.92 4.44 10.58
CA ARG A 421 -6.06 3.22 9.78
C ARG A 421 -5.49 2.03 10.55
N THR A 422 -6.29 0.99 10.65
CA THR A 422 -5.90 -0.35 11.10
C THR A 422 -5.96 -1.27 9.89
N ASP A 423 -5.14 -1.00 8.88
CA ASP A 423 -5.07 -1.84 7.69
C ASP A 423 -4.40 -3.17 8.07
N PRO A 424 -5.09 -4.33 7.99
CA PRO A 424 -4.51 -5.62 8.30
C PRO A 424 -3.48 -6.10 7.26
N GLY A 425 -3.32 -5.38 6.13
CA GLY A 425 -2.39 -5.67 5.03
C GLY A 425 -1.03 -4.97 5.12
N ILE A 426 -0.34 -4.85 3.98
CA ILE A 426 0.94 -4.12 3.85
C ILE A 426 0.64 -2.62 4.00
N ALA A 427 0.65 -2.15 5.25
CA ALA A 427 0.39 -0.76 5.58
C ALA A 427 1.55 0.12 5.08
N ASP A 428 1.22 1.09 4.23
CA ASP A 428 2.15 2.14 3.85
C ASP A 428 2.49 2.98 5.09
N ARG A 429 3.78 3.22 5.31
CA ARG A 429 4.30 3.99 6.44
C ARG A 429 4.82 5.37 6.03
N GLU A 430 5.01 5.57 4.73
CA GLU A 430 5.59 6.79 4.15
C GLU A 430 4.62 7.40 3.15
N PHE A 431 4.30 8.68 3.34
CA PHE A 431 3.36 9.42 2.51
C PHE A 431 3.94 10.76 2.11
N ILE A 432 3.60 11.21 0.90
CA ILE A 432 3.78 12.61 0.49
C ILE A 432 2.45 13.15 -0.02
N GLN A 433 2.08 14.34 0.44
CA GLN A 433 0.91 15.04 -0.05
C GLN A 433 1.27 16.05 -1.14
N ARG A 434 0.41 16.13 -2.17
CA ARG A 434 0.39 17.21 -3.15
C ARG A 434 -1.05 17.57 -3.50
N ASP A 435 -1.38 18.86 -3.46
CA ASP A 435 -2.69 19.42 -3.78
C ASP A 435 -3.84 18.74 -2.99
N GLY A 436 -3.56 18.39 -1.72
CA GLY A 436 -4.49 17.67 -0.85
C GLY A 436 -4.73 16.19 -1.20
N VAL A 437 -3.88 15.61 -2.06
CA VAL A 437 -3.88 14.18 -2.44
C VAL A 437 -2.65 13.49 -1.87
N ALA A 438 -2.84 12.40 -1.14
CA ALA A 438 -1.72 11.61 -0.60
C ALA A 438 -1.17 10.67 -1.67
N HIS A 439 0.16 10.46 -1.63
CA HIS A 439 0.92 9.59 -2.51
C HIS A 439 1.73 8.61 -1.68
N VAL A 440 1.99 7.42 -2.24
CA VAL A 440 2.83 6.38 -1.63
C VAL A 440 3.97 6.00 -2.57
N SER A 441 5.11 5.62 -1.98
CA SER A 441 6.32 5.25 -2.70
C SER A 441 6.38 3.76 -3.02
N ARG A 442 6.94 3.41 -4.18
CA ARG A 442 7.38 2.04 -4.50
C ARG A 442 8.73 2.09 -5.19
N PHE A 443 9.56 1.09 -4.93
CA PHE A 443 10.75 0.83 -5.74
C PHE A 443 10.31 0.04 -6.96
N ILE A 444 10.60 0.56 -8.15
CA ILE A 444 10.37 -0.15 -9.40
C ILE A 444 11.66 -0.20 -10.23
N PRO A 445 11.82 -1.20 -11.11
CA PRO A 445 12.90 -1.19 -12.08
C PRO A 445 12.91 0.11 -12.88
N ASP A 446 14.12 0.64 -13.07
CA ASP A 446 14.36 1.67 -14.07
C ASP A 446 14.77 0.97 -15.37
N ASP A 447 13.83 0.81 -16.31
CA ASP A 447 14.07 0.02 -17.51
C ASP A 447 15.21 0.60 -18.36
N GLY A 448 15.34 1.93 -18.44
CA GLY A 448 16.41 2.58 -19.17
C GLY A 448 17.80 2.30 -18.57
N LEU A 449 17.94 2.44 -17.24
CA LEU A 449 19.20 2.13 -16.56
C LEU A 449 19.51 0.63 -16.55
N ASN A 450 18.49 -0.22 -16.43
CA ASN A 450 18.66 -1.67 -16.49
C ASN A 450 19.04 -2.14 -17.88
N GLU A 451 18.48 -1.54 -18.94
CA GLU A 451 18.95 -1.77 -20.31
C GLU A 451 20.40 -1.37 -20.49
N ALA A 452 20.80 -0.18 -20.01
CA ALA A 452 22.18 0.27 -20.08
C ALA A 452 23.13 -0.67 -19.32
N PHE A 453 22.73 -1.10 -18.12
CA PHE A 453 23.45 -2.11 -17.34
C PHE A 453 23.61 -3.41 -18.12
N ARG A 454 22.53 -3.95 -18.71
CA ARG A 454 22.57 -5.17 -19.52
C ARG A 454 23.48 -5.04 -20.75
N ARG A 455 23.42 -3.91 -21.46
CA ARG A 455 24.32 -3.61 -22.60
C ARG A 455 25.79 -3.63 -22.15
N SER A 456 26.11 -3.11 -20.97
CA SER A 456 27.48 -3.14 -20.42
C SER A 456 27.98 -4.55 -20.07
N GLN A 457 27.06 -5.49 -19.79
CA GLN A 457 27.35 -6.90 -19.51
C GLN A 457 27.38 -7.77 -20.77
N GLY A 458 27.31 -7.17 -21.97
CA GLY A 458 27.33 -7.90 -23.23
C GLY A 458 26.00 -8.54 -23.62
N ALA A 459 24.89 -8.15 -22.99
CA ALA A 459 23.57 -8.64 -23.39
C ALA A 459 23.24 -8.22 -24.83
N THR A 460 22.81 -9.18 -25.65
CA THR A 460 22.39 -8.93 -27.03
C THR A 460 21.03 -8.26 -27.02
N VAL A 461 20.92 -7.07 -27.61
CA VAL A 461 19.64 -6.38 -27.82
C VAL A 461 19.06 -6.88 -29.14
N GLN A 462 17.85 -7.44 -29.11
CA GLN A 462 17.10 -7.65 -30.34
C GLN A 462 16.54 -6.30 -30.79
N LEU A 463 16.96 -5.85 -31.97
CA LEU A 463 16.47 -4.64 -32.61
C LEU A 463 15.79 -5.04 -33.93
N PRO A 464 14.70 -4.37 -34.33
CA PRO A 464 14.20 -4.46 -35.70
C PRO A 464 15.35 -4.20 -36.68
N LEU A 465 15.44 -4.97 -37.77
CA LEU A 465 16.56 -4.92 -38.70
C LEU A 465 16.80 -3.50 -39.26
N GLU A 466 15.73 -2.72 -39.41
CA GLU A 466 15.76 -1.31 -39.83
C GLU A 466 16.49 -0.36 -38.85
N GLN A 467 16.60 -0.75 -37.57
CA GLN A 467 17.29 0.00 -36.51
C GLN A 467 18.68 -0.57 -36.21
N ALA A 468 19.07 -1.66 -36.87
CA ALA A 468 20.39 -2.24 -36.71
C ALA A 468 21.44 -1.30 -37.35
N GLN A 469 22.40 -0.86 -36.55
CA GLN A 469 23.57 -0.12 -37.07
C GLN A 469 24.52 -1.08 -37.81
N ASN A 470 25.44 -0.51 -38.60
CA ASN A 470 26.46 -1.28 -39.32
C ASN A 470 27.22 -2.22 -38.37
N VAL A 471 27.16 -3.52 -38.67
CA VAL A 471 27.83 -4.56 -37.89
C VAL A 471 29.32 -4.58 -38.26
N HIS A 472 30.20 -4.39 -37.28
CA HIS A 472 31.63 -4.59 -37.46
C HIS A 472 32.02 -6.02 -37.06
N LEU A 473 32.47 -6.81 -38.03
CA LEU A 473 33.07 -8.12 -37.76
C LEU A 473 34.38 -7.93 -36.98
N LYS A 474 34.39 -8.35 -35.72
CA LYS A 474 35.62 -8.42 -34.93
C LYS A 474 36.34 -9.71 -35.30
N SER A 475 37.34 -9.60 -36.20
CA SER A 475 38.22 -10.73 -36.51
C SER A 475 38.99 -11.13 -35.24
N PRO A 476 39.07 -12.43 -34.87
CA PRO A 476 39.93 -12.87 -33.78
C PRO A 476 41.37 -12.50 -34.13
N GLN A 477 42.01 -11.69 -33.28
CA GLN A 477 43.43 -11.37 -33.43
C GLN A 477 44.22 -12.67 -33.49
N ALA A 478 44.96 -12.88 -34.58
CA ALA A 478 45.89 -13.97 -34.72
C ALA A 478 46.91 -13.88 -33.58
N VAL A 479 46.96 -14.90 -32.74
CA VAL A 479 48.05 -15.09 -31.77
C VAL A 479 49.33 -15.23 -32.60
N PRO A 480 50.32 -14.34 -32.44
CA PRO A 480 51.57 -14.49 -33.17
C PRO A 480 52.26 -15.77 -32.71
N ALA A 481 52.58 -16.64 -33.67
CA ALA A 481 53.42 -17.81 -33.43
C ALA A 481 54.78 -17.33 -32.94
N THR A 482 55.11 -17.65 -31.69
CA THR A 482 56.47 -17.55 -31.17
C THR A 482 57.31 -18.63 -31.85
N ASN A 483 58.31 -18.21 -32.61
CA ASN A 483 59.44 -19.06 -33.02
C ASN A 483 60.34 -19.37 -31.82
#